data_AF-A0A2V6Z496-F1
#
_entry.id   AF-A0A2V6Z496-F1
#
_cell.length_a   1.000
_cell.length_b   1.000
_cell.length_c   1.000
_cell.angle_alpha   90.00
_cell.angle_beta   90.00
_cell.angle_gamma   90.00
#
_symmetry.space_group_name_H-M   'P 1'
#
loop_
_entity.id
_entity.type
_entity.pdbx_description
1 polymer ?
#
loop_
_entity_poly.entity_id
_entity_poly.type
_entity_poly.pdbx_seq_one_letter_code
_entity_poly.pdbx_strand_id
1 'polypeptide(L)' 'EEDLDQVIDVLHNAKRVDANQPVLVAGDPERANKKERLEQGVPIPDDLMEQLRAVAKNADVPFVLSGT' A
#
# COMPACT_ATOMS: atom_id res chain seq x y z
N GLU A 1 21.58 -8.22 -11.82
CA GLU A 1 20.34 -7.42 -11.74
C GLU A 1 19.51 -7.57 -13.01
N GLU A 2 20.10 -7.42 -14.22
CA GLU A 2 19.38 -7.54 -15.50
C GLU A 2 18.61 -8.86 -15.73
N ASP A 3 19.10 -10.00 -15.22
CA ASP A 3 18.41 -11.29 -15.37
C ASP A 3 17.08 -11.35 -14.60
N LEU A 4 16.97 -10.65 -13.47
CA LEU A 4 15.76 -10.62 -12.66
C LEU A 4 14.67 -9.76 -13.31
N ASP A 5 15.06 -8.62 -13.87
CA ASP A 5 14.15 -7.72 -14.57
C ASP A 5 13.58 -8.39 -15.83
N GLN A 6 14.40 -9.14 -16.57
CA GLN A 6 13.93 -9.92 -17.72
C GLN A 6 12.90 -10.99 -17.33
N VAL A 7 13.06 -11.65 -16.18
CA VAL A 7 12.07 -12.62 -15.69
C VAL A 7 10.75 -11.92 -15.33
N ILE A 8 10.81 -10.75 -14.69
CA ILE A 8 9.63 -9.96 -14.35
C ILE A 8 8.87 -9.54 -15.62
N ASP A 9 9.60 -9.06 -16.63
CA ASP A 9 9.01 -8.65 -17.91
C ASP A 9 8.31 -9.82 -18.63
N VAL A 10 8.89 -11.02 -18.61
CA VAL A 10 8.27 -12.21 -19.19
C VAL A 10 6.97 -12.56 -18.47
N LEU A 11 6.94 -12.46 -17.14
CA LEU A 11 5.75 -12.75 -16.35
C LEU A 11 4.63 -11.74 -16.61
N HIS A 12 4.93 -10.44 -16.69
CA HIS A 12 3.95 -9.39 -17.00
C HIS A 12 3.38 -9.49 -18.42
N ASN A 13 4.15 -10.03 -19.37
CA ASN A 13 3.74 -10.20 -20.77
C ASN A 13 3.07 -11.56 -21.06
N ALA A 14 2.96 -12.46 -20.08
CA ALA A 14 2.28 -13.73 -20.25
C ALA A 14 0.79 -13.52 -20.62
N LYS A 15 0.25 -14.43 -21.44
CA LYS A 15 -1.14 -14.36 -21.89
C LYS A 15 -2.08 -14.36 -20.68
N ARG A 16 -2.82 -13.26 -20.53
CA ARG A 16 -3.80 -13.08 -19.45
C ARG A 16 -5.03 -13.96 -19.68
N VAL A 17 -5.55 -14.53 -18.61
CA VAL A 17 -6.83 -15.27 -18.64
C VAL A 17 -8.01 -14.29 -18.70
N ASP A 18 -7.88 -13.10 -18.08
CA ASP A 18 -8.81 -11.97 -18.17
C ASP A 18 -8.05 -10.71 -18.60
N ALA A 19 -8.53 -10.01 -19.62
CA ALA A 19 -7.92 -8.77 -20.11
C ALA A 19 -7.93 -7.64 -19.06
N ASN A 20 -8.89 -7.65 -18.15
CA ASN A 20 -9.05 -6.62 -17.11
C ASN A 20 -8.22 -6.89 -15.85
N GLN A 21 -7.58 -8.06 -15.74
CA GLN A 21 -6.74 -8.43 -14.61
C GLN A 21 -5.29 -8.60 -15.07
N PRO A 22 -4.41 -7.60 -14.87
CA PRO A 22 -3.01 -7.75 -15.23
C PRO A 22 -2.35 -8.87 -14.41
N VAL A 23 -1.38 -9.57 -15.01
CA VAL A 23 -0.48 -10.45 -14.25
C VAL A 23 0.38 -9.54 -13.37
N LEU A 24 0.39 -9.78 -12.07
CA LEU A 24 1.18 -9.04 -11.09
C LEU A 24 2.23 -9.99 -10.51
N VAL A 25 3.45 -9.49 -10.31
CA VAL A 25 4.47 -10.22 -9.55
C VAL A 25 4.44 -9.80 -8.08
N ALA A 26 5.07 -10.60 -7.23
CA ALA A 26 5.21 -10.26 -5.82
C ALA A 26 5.88 -8.88 -5.67
N GLY A 27 5.24 -7.97 -4.93
CA GLY A 27 5.72 -6.61 -4.72
C GLY A 27 5.06 -5.54 -5.60
N ASP A 28 4.44 -5.90 -6.73
CA ASP A 28 3.70 -4.92 -7.56
C ASP A 28 2.48 -4.34 -6.85
N PRO A 29 1.61 -5.16 -6.21
CA PRO A 29 0.47 -4.62 -5.46
C PRO A 29 0.91 -3.68 -4.35
N GLU A 30 1.98 -4.01 -3.63
CA GLU A 30 2.52 -3.19 -2.54
C GLU A 30 3.11 -1.88 -3.05
N ARG A 31 3.82 -1.90 -4.19
CA ARG A 31 4.38 -0.69 -4.81
C ARG A 31 3.29 0.25 -5.31
N ALA A 32 2.24 -0.30 -5.92
CA ALA A 32 1.07 0.46 -6.36
C ALA A 32 0.35 1.10 -5.16
N ASN A 33 0.02 0.31 -4.15
CA ASN A 33 -0.62 0.79 -2.92
C ASN A 33 0.23 1.83 -2.18
N LYS A 34 1.56 1.66 -2.16
CA LYS A 34 2.47 2.64 -1.55
C LYS A 34 2.43 3.97 -2.31
N LYS A 35 2.49 3.93 -3.64
CA LYS A 35 2.41 5.15 -4.46
C LYS A 35 1.09 5.89 -4.21
N GLU A 36 -0.02 5.16 -4.26
CA GLU A 36 -1.35 5.71 -4.00
C GLU A 36 -1.44 6.35 -2.60
N ARG A 37 -0.98 5.65 -1.56
CA ARG A 37 -1.02 6.14 -0.18
C ARG A 37 -0.07 7.32 0.09
N LEU A 38 1.01 7.46 -0.68
CA LEU A 38 1.87 8.64 -0.61
C LEU A 38 1.20 9.87 -1.24
N GLU A 39 0.38 9.67 -2.28
CA GLU A 39 -0.31 10.74 -3.00
C GLU A 39 -1.62 11.14 -2.32
N GLN A 40 -2.40 10.16 -1.83
CA GLN A 40 -3.76 10.36 -1.31
C GLN A 40 -3.85 10.28 0.21
N GLY A 41 -2.77 9.91 0.89
CA GLY A 41 -2.77 9.60 2.32
C GLY A 41 -3.09 8.13 2.61
N VAL A 42 -2.80 7.71 3.83
CA VAL A 42 -3.07 6.34 4.28
C VAL A 42 -4.47 6.29 4.88
N PRO A 43 -5.41 5.52 4.30
CA PRO A 43 -6.73 5.35 4.90
C PRO A 43 -6.60 4.58 6.22
N ILE A 44 -7.13 5.15 7.29
CA ILE A 44 -7.17 4.53 8.63
C ILE A 44 -8.64 4.36 9.01
N PRO A 45 -9.11 3.14 9.35
CA PRO A 45 -10.47 2.93 9.85
C PRO A 45 -10.76 3.73 11.12
N ASP A 46 -12.01 4.19 11.28
CA ASP A 46 -12.44 5.00 12.42
C ASP A 46 -12.16 4.32 13.77
N ASP A 47 -12.47 3.02 13.89
CA ASP A 47 -12.20 2.23 15.10
C ASP A 47 -10.70 2.23 15.46
N LEU A 48 -9.82 2.17 14.47
CA LEU A 48 -8.37 2.23 14.68
C LEU A 48 -7.92 3.64 15.08
N MET A 49 -8.54 4.68 14.51
CA MET A 49 -8.28 6.06 14.93
C MET A 49 -8.65 6.31 16.38
N GLU A 50 -9.76 5.74 16.87
CA GLU A 50 -10.14 5.81 18.28
C GLU A 50 -9.11 5.13 19.19
N GLN A 51 -8.64 3.94 18.80
CA GLN A 51 -7.60 3.22 19.53
C GLN A 51 -6.29 4.02 19.60
N LEU A 52 -5.85 4.62 18.49
CA LEU A 52 -4.65 5.44 18.44
C LEU A 52 -4.75 6.68 19.35
N ARG A 53 -5.92 7.34 19.38
CA ARG A 53 -6.19 8.47 20.29
C ARG A 53 -6.13 8.03 21.75
N ALA A 54 -6.70 6.87 22.08
CA ALA A 54 -6.65 6.33 23.43
C ALA A 54 -5.21 6.03 23.88
N VAL A 55 -4.39 5.44 22.99
CA VAL A 55 -2.97 5.18 23.27
C VAL A 55 -2.19 6.47 23.49
N ALA A 56 -2.35 7.47 22.62
CA ALA A 56 -1.68 8.77 22.76
C ALA A 56 -2.04 9.46 24.09
N LYS A 57 -3.33 9.43 24.46
CA LYS A 57 -3.82 9.95 25.74
C LYS A 57 -3.21 9.22 26.93
N ASN A 58 -3.16 7.89 26.90
CA ASN A 58 -2.61 7.09 27.99
C ASN A 58 -1.10 7.29 28.17
N ALA A 59 -0.39 7.58 27.08
CA ALA A 59 1.03 7.88 27.09
C ALA A 59 1.34 9.36 27.37
N ASP A 60 0.32 10.20 27.57
CA ASP A 60 0.45 11.67 27.74
C ASP A 60 1.24 12.34 26.61
N VAL A 61 1.05 11.86 25.38
CA VAL A 61 1.69 12.42 24.17
C VAL A 61 0.67 13.13 23.27
N PRO A 62 1.05 14.21 22.57
CA PRO A 62 0.18 14.86 21.62
C PRO A 62 -0.23 13.92 20.48
N PHE A 63 -1.54 13.87 20.19
CA PHE A 63 -2.06 13.18 19.02
C PHE A 63 -1.96 14.09 17.79
N VAL A 64 -1.07 13.75 16.86
CA VAL A 64 -0.73 14.59 15.68
C VAL A 64 -1.44 14.19 14.39
N LEU A 65 -2.11 13.02 14.37
CA LEU A 65 -2.81 12.51 13.18
C LEU A 65 -4.20 13.15 12.99
N SER A 66 -4.36 14.39 13.43
CA SER A 66 -5.58 15.19 13.28
C SER A 66 -5.42 16.19 12.14
N GLY A 67 -5.39 15.74 10.89
CA GLY A 67 -5.34 16.68 9.76
C GLY A 67 -5.17 16.04 8.39
N THR A 68 -6.14 16.37 7.53
CA THR A 68 -6.31 16.14 6.08
C THR A 68 -6.67 14.73 5.63
#